data_AF-X0SM62-F1
#
_entry.id   AF-X0SM62-F1
#
_cell.length_a   1.000
_cell.length_b   1.000
_cell.length_c   1.000
_cell.angle_alpha   90.00
_cell.angle_beta   90.00
_cell.angle_gamma   90.00
#
_symmetry.space_group_name_H-M   'P 1'
#
loop_
_entity.id
_entity.type
_entity.pdbx_description
1 polymer ?
#
loop_
_entity_poly.entity_id
_entity_poly.type
_entity_poly.pdbx_seq_one_letter_code
_entity_poly.pdbx_strand_id
1 'polypeptide(L)'
;MTDYIKKFEFKETLKKITYIEESPLELNEDFVFYHNKSKVRKELTPLQYLIKSFTKNPLLALGIQDSFLKKEFTDKYFIILFTTSENVKNSNRIIAEYTDIEINQGCFYLVATSDYMLLLTKDLDGIKSGKKIMEEILNQVLEDYFTKKNFDDFIKIRQFRIYSC
;
A
#
# COMPACT_ATOMS: atom_id res chain seq x y z
N MET A 1 15.19 -4.11 -21.30
CA MET A 1 14.95 -4.24 -19.85
C MET A 1 13.82 -3.29 -19.50
N THR A 2 12.78 -3.74 -18.82
CA THR A 2 11.69 -2.83 -18.40
C THR A 2 12.24 -1.98 -17.26
N ASP A 3 12.67 -0.76 -17.58
CA ASP A 3 13.11 0.21 -16.59
C ASP A 3 11.88 0.66 -15.80
N TYR A 4 11.86 0.45 -14.50
CA TYR A 4 10.92 1.02 -13.54
C TYR A 4 11.71 1.65 -12.41
N ILE A 5 11.08 2.55 -11.64
CA ILE A 5 11.75 3.26 -10.55
C ILE A 5 12.49 2.29 -9.63
N LYS A 6 13.80 2.51 -9.49
CA LYS A 6 14.65 1.71 -8.60
C LYS A 6 14.76 2.32 -7.20
N LYS A 7 14.57 3.62 -7.03
CA LYS A 7 14.61 4.27 -5.71
C LYS A 7 13.56 5.36 -5.65
N PHE A 8 12.85 5.44 -4.54
CA PHE A 8 11.90 6.51 -4.25
C PHE A 8 12.60 7.66 -3.53
N GLU A 9 12.20 8.87 -3.89
CA GLU A 9 12.59 10.11 -3.22
C GLU A 9 11.46 10.55 -2.30
N PHE A 10 11.79 10.91 -1.06
CA PHE A 10 10.78 11.29 -0.06
C PHE A 10 11.00 12.71 0.38
N LYS A 11 9.91 13.46 0.54
CA LYS A 11 9.98 14.84 1.07
C LYS A 11 10.32 14.84 2.55
N GLU A 12 9.84 13.84 3.27
CA GLU A 12 10.14 13.64 4.69
C GLU A 12 11.27 12.63 4.87
N THR A 13 12.08 12.83 5.91
CA THR A 13 13.14 11.88 6.26
C THR A 13 12.51 10.62 6.84
N LEU A 14 12.57 9.52 6.08
CA LEU A 14 12.19 8.20 6.58
C LEU A 14 13.27 7.67 7.51
N LYS A 15 12.86 6.96 8.58
CA LYS A 15 13.84 6.25 9.44
C LYS A 15 14.59 5.17 8.69
N LYS A 16 13.88 4.35 7.89
CA LYS A 16 14.49 3.27 7.11
C LYS A 16 13.60 2.83 5.95
N ILE A 17 14.20 2.69 4.77
CA ILE A 17 13.64 1.95 3.63
C ILE A 17 14.60 0.83 3.25
N THR A 18 14.07 -0.35 2.97
CA THR A 18 14.82 -1.50 2.45
C THR A 18 14.16 -1.94 1.17
N TYR A 19 14.93 -2.00 0.09
CA TYR A 19 14.45 -2.47 -1.20
C TYR A 19 14.73 -3.96 -1.36
N ILE A 20 13.83 -4.68 -2.01
CA ILE A 20 13.95 -6.11 -2.29
C ILE A 20 14.17 -6.28 -3.80
N GLU A 21 15.12 -7.12 -4.19
CA GLU A 21 15.45 -7.43 -5.60
C GLU A 21 14.61 -8.61 -6.10
N GLU A 22 13.30 -8.41 -6.15
CA GLU A 22 12.32 -9.38 -6.65
C GLU A 22 11.37 -8.72 -7.67
N SER A 23 10.47 -9.52 -8.24
CA SER A 23 9.45 -9.04 -9.19
C SER A 23 8.62 -7.92 -8.58
N PRO A 24 8.37 -6.82 -9.33
CA PRO A 24 7.58 -5.71 -8.83
C PRO A 24 6.11 -6.11 -8.60
N LEU A 25 5.39 -5.29 -7.83
CA LEU A 25 3.93 -5.29 -7.87
C LEU A 25 3.48 -4.74 -9.22
N GLU A 26 2.68 -5.51 -9.95
CA GLU A 26 2.13 -5.10 -11.24
C GLU A 26 0.67 -4.71 -11.07
N LEU A 27 0.39 -3.41 -11.17
CA LEU A 27 -0.96 -2.89 -10.98
C LEU A 27 -1.76 -3.11 -12.25
N ASN A 28 -2.97 -3.62 -12.07
CA ASN A 28 -3.99 -3.76 -13.09
C ASN A 28 -5.31 -3.14 -12.60
N GLU A 29 -6.36 -3.26 -13.40
CA GLU A 29 -7.67 -2.66 -13.12
C GLU A 29 -8.41 -3.29 -11.92
N ASP A 30 -7.99 -4.47 -11.44
CA ASP A 30 -8.62 -5.21 -10.34
C ASP A 30 -8.14 -4.75 -8.96
N PHE A 31 -7.11 -3.91 -8.89
CA PHE A 31 -6.57 -3.41 -7.64
C PHE A 31 -7.52 -2.42 -6.96
N VAL A 32 -7.74 -2.61 -5.66
CA VAL A 32 -8.50 -1.67 -4.82
C VAL A 32 -7.84 -1.53 -3.45
N PHE A 33 -8.26 -0.52 -2.69
CA PHE A 33 -7.86 -0.37 -1.30
C PHE A 33 -8.83 -1.11 -0.39
N TYR A 34 -8.31 -1.96 0.47
CA TYR A 34 -9.04 -2.60 1.54
C TYR A 34 -8.64 -2.02 2.89
N HIS A 35 -9.58 -1.92 3.82
CA HIS A 35 -9.32 -1.44 5.17
C HIS A 35 -10.11 -2.23 6.23
N ASN A 36 -9.61 -2.32 7.45
CA ASN A 36 -10.31 -3.03 8.53
C ASN A 36 -11.18 -2.13 9.43
N LYS A 37 -11.03 -0.79 9.37
CA LYS A 37 -11.79 0.15 10.22
C LYS A 37 -12.44 1.24 9.38
N SER A 38 -13.75 1.46 9.56
CA SER A 38 -14.53 2.45 8.80
C SER A 38 -13.96 3.87 8.87
N LYS A 39 -13.36 4.26 10.00
CA LYS A 39 -12.69 5.56 10.17
C LYS A 39 -11.50 5.78 9.23
N VAL A 40 -10.87 4.72 8.72
CA VAL A 40 -9.76 4.80 7.75
C VAL A 40 -10.25 5.21 6.37
N ARG A 41 -11.51 4.93 6.04
CA ARG A 41 -12.07 5.15 4.69
C ARG A 41 -11.88 6.58 4.19
N LYS A 42 -12.07 7.59 5.05
CA LYS A 42 -11.93 9.00 4.66
C LYS A 42 -10.49 9.35 4.28
N GLU A 43 -9.51 8.78 4.98
CA GLU A 43 -8.07 9.00 4.74
C GLU A 43 -7.60 8.43 3.41
N LEU A 44 -8.32 7.45 2.86
CA LEU A 44 -8.00 6.83 1.57
C LEU A 44 -8.45 7.65 0.37
N THR A 45 -9.35 8.63 0.56
CA THR A 45 -9.92 9.42 -0.55
C THR A 45 -8.84 9.96 -1.50
N PRO A 46 -7.76 10.61 -1.02
CA PRO A 46 -6.71 11.11 -1.90
C PRO A 46 -6.00 10.00 -2.72
N LEU A 47 -5.73 8.84 -2.10
CA LEU A 47 -5.13 7.68 -2.78
C LEU A 47 -6.07 7.12 -3.87
N GLN A 48 -7.37 7.08 -3.60
CA GLN A 48 -8.37 6.63 -4.58
C GLN A 48 -8.39 7.52 -5.83
N TYR A 49 -8.27 8.84 -5.65
CA TYR A 49 -8.25 9.79 -6.77
C TYR A 49 -6.92 9.82 -7.52
N LEU A 50 -5.80 9.52 -6.84
CA LEU A 50 -4.48 9.53 -7.44
C LEU A 50 -4.37 8.58 -8.64
N ILE A 51 -4.95 7.38 -8.53
CA ILE A 51 -4.89 6.35 -9.57
C ILE A 51 -5.97 6.55 -10.66
N LYS A 52 -6.88 7.51 -10.51
CA LYS A 52 -7.95 7.78 -11.48
C LYS A 52 -7.42 8.07 -12.89
N SER A 53 -6.26 8.70 -13.02
CA SER A 53 -5.62 8.96 -14.32
C SER A 53 -5.27 7.68 -15.07
N PHE A 54 -5.03 6.58 -14.36
CA PHE A 54 -4.72 5.27 -14.91
C PHE A 54 -5.99 4.42 -15.11
N THR A 55 -6.80 4.22 -14.07
CA THR A 55 -7.98 3.34 -14.13
C THR A 55 -9.24 4.00 -14.69
N LYS A 56 -9.16 5.27 -15.13
CA LYS A 56 -10.28 6.15 -15.57
C LYS A 56 -11.33 6.47 -14.50
N ASN A 57 -11.43 5.64 -13.46
CA ASN A 57 -12.29 5.80 -12.30
C ASN A 57 -11.45 5.81 -11.02
N PRO A 58 -11.84 6.54 -9.97
CA PRO A 58 -11.20 6.42 -8.66
C PRO A 58 -11.27 4.97 -8.17
N LEU A 59 -10.19 4.47 -7.57
CA LEU A 59 -10.21 3.15 -6.98
C LEU A 59 -11.21 3.08 -5.82
N LEU A 60 -11.75 1.89 -5.56
CA LEU A 60 -12.64 1.67 -4.43
C LEU A 60 -11.83 1.54 -3.13
N ALA A 61 -12.46 1.97 -2.03
CA ALA A 61 -12.01 1.73 -0.66
C ALA A 61 -13.06 0.85 0.03
N LEU A 62 -12.73 -0.43 0.21
CA LEU A 62 -13.62 -1.48 0.67
C LEU A 62 -13.25 -1.96 2.08
N GLY A 63 -14.24 -2.41 2.85
CA GLY A 63 -13.98 -3.11 4.10
C GLY A 63 -13.45 -4.53 3.85
N ILE A 64 -12.44 -4.97 4.60
CA ILE A 64 -12.08 -6.40 4.65
C ILE A 64 -13.21 -7.14 5.35
N GLN A 65 -13.71 -8.23 4.75
CA GLN A 65 -14.75 -9.05 5.35
C GLN A 65 -14.24 -9.74 6.62
N ASP A 66 -15.09 -9.85 7.64
CA ASP A 66 -14.75 -10.48 8.93
C ASP A 66 -14.27 -11.94 8.76
N SER A 67 -14.74 -12.65 7.73
CA SER A 67 -14.30 -14.01 7.38
C SER A 67 -12.84 -14.08 6.92
N PHE A 68 -12.28 -12.99 6.41
CA PHE A 68 -10.91 -12.93 5.87
C PHE A 68 -9.90 -12.34 6.86
N LEU A 69 -10.39 -11.75 7.96
CA LEU A 69 -9.55 -11.06 8.94
C LEU A 69 -9.94 -11.42 10.37
N LYS A 70 -9.04 -12.11 11.07
CA LYS A 70 -9.19 -12.47 12.47
C LYS A 70 -9.28 -11.22 13.33
N LYS A 71 -10.14 -11.30 14.35
CA LYS A 71 -10.35 -10.23 15.33
C LYS A 71 -9.05 -9.81 16.03
N GLU A 72 -8.14 -10.74 16.29
CA GLU A 72 -6.83 -10.46 16.92
C GLU A 72 -6.02 -9.40 16.14
N PHE A 73 -6.06 -9.42 14.81
CA PHE A 73 -5.40 -8.43 13.98
C PHE A 73 -6.16 -7.10 13.95
N THR A 74 -7.50 -7.16 13.93
CA THR A 74 -8.35 -5.97 13.98
C THR A 74 -8.21 -5.20 15.29
N ASP A 75 -8.02 -5.90 16.40
CA ASP A 75 -7.86 -5.29 17.71
C ASP A 75 -6.44 -4.68 17.86
N LYS A 76 -5.43 -5.30 17.25
CA LYS A 76 -4.03 -4.85 17.32
C LYS A 76 -3.70 -3.72 16.34
N TYR A 77 -4.30 -3.73 15.15
CA TYR A 77 -3.86 -2.86 14.04
C TYR A 77 -5.01 -2.11 13.35
N PHE A 78 -4.64 -0.96 12.79
CA PHE A 78 -5.29 -0.38 11.64
C PHE A 78 -4.55 -0.86 10.40
N ILE A 79 -5.32 -1.31 9.42
CA ILE A 79 -4.82 -2.03 8.26
C ILE A 79 -5.34 -1.34 7.02
N ILE A 80 -4.43 -1.03 6.09
CA ILE A 80 -4.75 -0.77 4.69
C ILE A 80 -4.02 -1.81 3.85
N LEU A 81 -4.75 -2.50 2.98
CA LEU A 81 -4.20 -3.48 2.05
C LEU A 81 -4.60 -3.07 0.63
N PHE A 82 -3.63 -2.72 -0.18
CA PHE A 82 -3.80 -2.40 -1.59
C PHE A 82 -3.48 -3.64 -2.42
N THR A 83 -4.52 -4.30 -2.93
CA THR A 83 -4.42 -5.60 -3.60
C THR A 83 -5.70 -5.92 -4.38
N THR A 84 -5.77 -7.11 -4.99
CA THR A 84 -6.93 -7.61 -5.73
C THR A 84 -7.95 -8.32 -4.82
N SER A 85 -9.15 -8.54 -5.35
CA SER A 85 -10.22 -9.27 -4.65
C SER A 85 -9.91 -10.75 -4.37
N GLU A 86 -8.95 -11.33 -5.10
CA GLU A 86 -8.45 -12.68 -4.85
C GLU A 86 -7.49 -12.69 -3.65
N ASN A 87 -6.51 -11.78 -3.67
CA ASN A 87 -5.46 -11.73 -2.66
C ASN A 87 -5.98 -11.28 -1.29
N VAL A 88 -7.01 -10.43 -1.22
CA VAL A 88 -7.60 -10.01 0.07
C VAL A 88 -8.17 -11.19 0.89
N LYS A 89 -8.57 -12.29 0.24
CA LYS A 89 -9.04 -13.50 0.94
C LYS A 89 -7.95 -14.11 1.83
N ASN A 90 -6.69 -13.84 1.52
CA ASN A 90 -5.51 -14.27 2.27
C ASN A 90 -5.05 -13.26 3.33
N SER A 91 -5.85 -12.25 3.68
CA SER A 91 -5.48 -11.18 4.62
C SER A 91 -4.88 -11.71 5.93
N ASN A 92 -5.45 -12.77 6.51
CA ASN A 92 -4.89 -13.40 7.72
C ASN A 92 -3.45 -13.88 7.56
N ARG A 93 -3.13 -14.53 6.43
CA ARG A 93 -1.78 -15.01 6.14
C ARG A 93 -0.84 -13.83 5.91
N ILE A 94 -1.27 -12.86 5.10
CA ILE A 94 -0.52 -11.64 4.80
C ILE A 94 -0.10 -10.92 6.08
N ILE A 95 -1.04 -10.73 7.02
CA ILE A 95 -0.75 -9.98 8.26
C ILE A 95 0.07 -10.81 9.24
N ALA A 96 -0.13 -12.13 9.28
CA ALA A 96 0.61 -13.03 10.17
C ALA A 96 2.13 -12.92 9.99
N GLU A 97 2.59 -12.71 8.75
CA GLU A 97 4.01 -12.54 8.39
C GLU A 97 4.69 -11.34 9.07
N TYR A 98 3.91 -10.39 9.60
CA TYR A 98 4.41 -9.13 10.18
C TYR A 98 4.01 -8.95 11.64
N THR A 99 3.52 -10.00 12.30
CA THR A 99 3.02 -9.93 13.68
C THR A 99 4.09 -9.66 14.74
N ASP A 100 5.33 -10.08 14.45
CA ASP A 100 6.51 -9.87 15.30
C ASP A 100 7.04 -8.43 15.24
N ILE A 101 6.52 -7.60 14.34
CA ILE A 101 6.92 -6.20 14.23
C ILE A 101 6.25 -5.39 15.33
N GLU A 102 7.07 -4.80 16.20
CA GLU A 102 6.61 -3.83 17.18
C GLU A 102 6.41 -2.47 16.52
N ILE A 103 5.14 -2.07 16.39
CA ILE A 103 4.77 -0.75 15.87
C ILE A 103 4.33 0.13 17.04
N ASN A 104 4.93 1.30 17.21
CA ASN A 104 4.53 2.24 18.25
C ASN A 104 3.40 3.17 17.76
N GLN A 105 2.76 3.88 18.70
CA GLN A 105 1.75 4.90 18.35
C GLN A 105 2.35 5.97 17.43
N GLY A 106 1.57 6.44 16.46
CA GLY A 106 1.99 7.38 15.42
C GLY A 106 2.95 6.80 14.36
N CYS A 107 3.55 5.62 14.61
CA CYS A 107 4.43 4.96 13.66
C CYS A 107 3.63 4.12 12.64
N PHE A 108 4.29 3.77 11.54
CA PHE A 108 3.74 2.86 10.54
C PHE A 108 4.78 1.88 10.04
N TYR A 109 4.27 0.74 9.56
CA TYR A 109 5.01 -0.22 8.76
C TYR A 109 4.34 -0.34 7.39
N LEU A 110 5.07 -0.06 6.32
CA LEU A 110 4.58 -0.14 4.95
C LEU A 110 5.46 -1.11 4.15
N VAL A 111 4.85 -2.09 3.52
CA VAL A 111 5.54 -3.11 2.71
C VAL A 111 4.85 -3.26 1.36
N ALA A 112 5.63 -3.47 0.31
CA ALA A 112 5.13 -3.87 -1.00
C ALA A 112 5.83 -5.16 -1.43
N THR A 113 5.03 -6.15 -1.82
CA THR A 113 5.44 -7.43 -2.42
C THR A 113 5.01 -7.45 -3.89
N SER A 114 5.18 -8.57 -4.60
CA SER A 114 4.61 -8.78 -5.94
C SER A 114 3.07 -8.79 -5.96
N ASP A 115 2.43 -9.00 -4.80
CA ASP A 115 1.00 -9.33 -4.72
C ASP A 115 0.17 -8.24 -4.03
N TYR A 116 0.80 -7.44 -3.17
CA TYR A 116 0.11 -6.42 -2.39
C TYR A 116 1.04 -5.30 -1.91
N MET A 117 0.43 -4.18 -1.54
CA MET A 117 1.04 -3.20 -0.65
C MET A 117 0.23 -3.15 0.66
N LEU A 118 0.89 -3.34 1.80
CA LEU A 118 0.28 -3.41 3.12
C LEU A 118 0.82 -2.29 4.01
N LEU A 119 -0.09 -1.54 4.63
CA LEU A 119 0.19 -0.56 5.67
C LEU A 119 -0.41 -1.04 7.00
N LEU A 120 0.45 -1.19 8.00
CA LEU A 120 0.10 -1.53 9.38
C LEU A 120 0.45 -0.39 10.33
N THR A 121 -0.44 -0.11 11.27
CA THR A 121 -0.22 0.89 12.34
C THR A 121 -1.13 0.63 13.54
N LYS A 122 -0.85 1.25 14.69
CA LYS A 122 -1.67 1.16 15.91
C LYS A 122 -2.79 2.19 15.98
N ASP A 123 -2.71 3.28 15.22
CA ASP A 123 -3.64 4.41 15.36
C ASP A 123 -3.85 5.19 14.06
N LEU A 124 -4.69 6.22 14.12
CA LEU A 124 -4.98 7.08 12.97
C LEU A 124 -3.81 7.97 12.59
N ASP A 125 -2.91 8.31 13.50
CA ASP A 125 -1.78 9.20 13.18
C ASP A 125 -0.74 8.44 12.35
N GLY A 126 -0.50 7.17 12.67
CA GLY A 126 0.29 6.32 11.79
C GLY A 126 -0.40 6.01 10.45
N ILE A 127 -1.75 6.01 10.37
CA ILE A 127 -2.46 5.95 9.07
C ILE A 127 -2.14 7.19 8.25
N LYS A 128 -2.24 8.39 8.83
CA LYS A 128 -1.97 9.65 8.10
C LYS A 128 -0.54 9.68 7.57
N SER A 129 0.44 9.36 8.43
CA SER A 129 1.85 9.33 8.06
C SER A 129 2.13 8.27 6.99
N GLY A 130 1.67 7.03 7.19
CA GLY A 130 1.88 5.95 6.23
C GLY A 130 1.20 6.20 4.88
N LYS A 131 -0.02 6.74 4.89
CA LYS A 131 -0.76 7.11 3.68
C LYS A 131 -0.04 8.20 2.89
N LYS A 132 0.57 9.19 3.56
CA LYS A 132 1.37 10.22 2.87
C LYS A 132 2.55 9.61 2.13
N ILE A 133 3.22 8.64 2.73
CA ILE A 133 4.31 7.89 2.08
C ILE A 133 3.80 7.05 0.91
N MET A 134 2.64 6.39 1.05
CA MET A 134 1.99 5.70 -0.08
C MET A 134 1.71 6.66 -1.24
N GLU A 135 1.22 7.88 -0.97
CA GLU A 135 1.00 8.88 -2.01
C GLU A 135 2.29 9.29 -2.71
N GLU A 136 3.37 9.55 -1.97
CA GLU A 136 4.66 9.93 -2.57
C GLU A 136 5.20 8.84 -3.50
N ILE A 137 5.08 7.56 -3.09
CA ILE A 137 5.48 6.41 -3.90
C ILE A 137 4.62 6.30 -5.16
N LEU A 138 3.29 6.33 -5.00
CA LEU A 138 2.36 6.17 -6.12
C LEU A 138 2.46 7.34 -7.11
N ASN A 139 2.66 8.57 -6.64
CA ASN A 139 2.89 9.73 -7.51
C ASN A 139 4.12 9.52 -8.40
N GLN A 140 5.26 9.16 -7.80
CA GLN A 140 6.49 8.92 -8.54
C GLN A 140 6.31 7.80 -9.56
N VAL A 141 5.71 6.68 -9.14
CA VAL A 141 5.46 5.53 -10.00
C VAL A 141 4.57 5.90 -11.20
N LEU A 142 3.49 6.65 -10.95
CA LEU A 142 2.59 7.11 -12.02
C LEU A 142 3.30 8.10 -12.95
N GLU A 143 4.07 9.05 -12.41
CA GLU A 143 4.82 10.03 -13.20
C GLU A 143 5.84 9.36 -14.13
N ASP A 144 6.57 8.37 -13.63
CA ASP A 144 7.50 7.56 -14.42
C ASP A 144 6.77 6.77 -15.52
N TYR A 145 5.65 6.14 -15.19
CA TYR A 145 4.80 5.43 -16.14
C TYR A 145 4.29 6.34 -17.27
N PHE A 146 3.71 7.50 -16.93
CA PHE A 146 3.19 8.45 -17.92
C PHE A 146 4.30 9.10 -18.77
N THR A 147 5.46 9.38 -18.17
CA THR A 147 6.62 9.93 -18.88
C THR A 147 7.19 8.96 -19.91
N LYS A 148 7.22 7.66 -19.59
CA LYS A 148 7.72 6.62 -20.50
C LYS A 148 6.81 6.37 -21.69
N LYS A 149 5.53 6.75 -21.61
CA LYS A 149 4.51 6.56 -22.68
C LYS A 149 4.34 5.11 -23.14
N ASN A 150 4.81 4.13 -22.36
CA ASN A 150 4.63 2.71 -22.63
C ASN A 150 3.31 2.23 -22.01
N PHE A 151 2.20 2.70 -22.57
CA PHE A 151 0.85 2.45 -22.03
C PHE A 151 0.36 1.01 -22.18
N ASP A 152 1.12 0.17 -22.87
CA ASP A 152 0.84 -1.26 -23.05
C ASP A 152 1.45 -2.13 -21.92
N ASP A 153 2.23 -1.53 -21.00
CA ASP A 153 2.86 -2.22 -19.87
C ASP A 153 2.08 -1.98 -18.55
N PHE A 154 2.19 -2.91 -17.61
CA PHE A 154 1.68 -2.71 -16.24
C PHE A 154 2.43 -1.59 -15.51
N ILE A 155 1.74 -0.86 -14.62
CA ILE A 155 2.42 0.01 -13.66
C ILE A 155 3.17 -0.88 -12.67
N LYS A 156 4.49 -0.68 -12.56
CA LYS A 156 5.38 -1.49 -11.73
C LYS A 156 5.82 -0.73 -10.48
N ILE A 157 5.48 -1.25 -9.30
CA ILE A 157 6.01 -0.75 -8.02
C ILE A 157 7.11 -1.70 -7.55
N ARG A 158 8.31 -1.16 -7.37
CA ARG A 158 9.42 -1.91 -6.78
C ARG A 158 9.04 -2.42 -5.39
N GLN A 159 9.42 -3.65 -5.04
CA GLN A 159 9.23 -4.17 -3.69
C GLN A 159 10.08 -3.42 -2.66
N PHE A 160 9.49 -3.17 -1.49
CA PHE A 160 10.15 -2.46 -0.40
C PHE A 160 9.55 -2.79 0.96
N ARG A 161 10.29 -2.41 2.01
CA ARG A 161 9.83 -2.36 3.40
C ARG A 161 10.24 -1.02 4.01
N ILE A 162 9.30 -0.34 4.65
CA ILE A 162 9.49 0.93 5.33
C ILE A 162 8.95 0.81 6.75
N TYR A 163 9.74 1.25 7.72
CA TYR A 163 9.28 1.49 9.07
C TYR A 163 9.64 2.93 9.43
N SER A 164 8.65 3.74 9.84
CA SER A 164 8.92 5.10 10.28
C SER A 164 8.00 5.56 11.39
N CYS A 165 8.57 6.47 12.17
CA CYS A 165 7.94 7.49 12.99
C CYS A 165 8.81 8.76 12.82
#